data_AF-A0A849E1E1-F1
#
_entry.id   AF-A0A849E1E1-F1
#
_cell.length_a   1.000
_cell.length_b   1.000
_cell.length_c   1.000
_cell.angle_alpha   90.00
_cell.angle_beta   90.00
_cell.angle_gamma   90.00
#
_symmetry.space_group_name_H-M   'P 1'
#
loop_
_entity.id
_entity.type
_entity.pdbx_description
1 polymer ?
#
loop_
_entity_poly.entity_id
_entity_poly.type
_entity_poly.pdbx_seq_one_letter_code
_entity_poly.pdbx_strand_id
1 'polypeptide(L)'
;LRPGPVTVRHQGGEEEIFYVSGGMLEIQPNTITILADTALRAGDVDEAAAMSAKKHAQEELSNQNAEIDYSKATSELAEAAAQLRTLQAIRKKAGK
;
A
#
# COMPACT_ATOMS: atom_id res chain seq x y z
N LEU A 1 11.50 -4.85 0.18
CA LEU A 1 10.68 -3.64 0.37
C LEU A 1 9.38 -4.06 1.01
N ARG A 2 8.99 -3.46 2.14
CA ARG A 2 7.68 -3.73 2.75
C ARG A 2 6.59 -3.03 1.94
N PRO A 3 5.40 -3.60 1.83
CA PRO A 3 4.31 -2.95 1.12
C PRO A 3 3.93 -1.63 1.81
N GLY A 4 3.54 -0.64 1.00
CA GLY A 4 3.23 0.67 1.53
C GLY A 4 3.27 1.77 0.48
N PRO A 5 3.10 3.01 0.94
CA PRO A 5 3.10 4.15 0.04
C PRO A 5 4.51 4.57 -0.37
N VAL A 6 4.63 4.94 -1.63
CA VAL A 6 5.80 5.61 -2.19
C VAL A 6 5.35 6.98 -2.70
N THR A 7 6.00 8.03 -2.20
CA THR A 7 5.75 9.42 -2.64
C THR A 7 6.88 9.87 -3.54
N VAL A 8 6.55 10.27 -4.76
CA VAL A 8 7.47 10.86 -5.72
C VAL A 8 7.23 12.36 -5.73
N ARG A 9 8.28 13.15 -5.49
CA ARG A 9 8.21 14.61 -5.55
C ARG A 9 9.00 15.09 -6.77
N HIS A 10 8.29 15.65 -7.73
CA HIS A 10 8.90 16.21 -8.94
C HIS A 10 9.58 17.55 -8.64
N GLN A 11 10.52 17.95 -9.50
CA GLN A 11 11.26 19.21 -9.36
C GLN A 11 10.34 20.45 -9.40
N GLY A 12 9.12 20.31 -9.95
CA GLY A 12 8.08 21.36 -9.98
C GLY A 12 7.18 21.42 -8.73
N GLY A 13 7.42 20.59 -7.71
CA GLY A 13 6.62 20.56 -6.48
C GLY A 13 5.38 19.67 -6.53
N GLU A 14 5.07 19.08 -7.69
CA GLU A 14 4.04 18.05 -7.82
C GLU A 14 4.44 16.79 -7.03
N GLU A 15 3.52 16.33 -6.18
CA GLU A 15 3.64 15.08 -5.43
C GLU A 15 2.72 14.03 -6.03
N GLU A 16 3.30 12.89 -6.41
CA GLU A 16 2.56 11.70 -6.80
C GLU A 16 2.70 10.63 -5.74
N ILE A 17 1.62 9.88 -5.51
CA ILE A 17 1.61 8.82 -4.50
C ILE A 17 1.22 7.51 -5.17
N PHE A 18 2.00 6.49 -4.87
CA PHE A 18 1.81 5.13 -5.36
C PHE A 18 1.66 4.20 -4.16
N TYR A 19 0.71 3.28 -4.21
CA TYR A 19 0.74 2.09 -3.36
C TYR A 19 1.56 1.02 -4.06
N VAL A 20 2.46 0.38 -3.32
CA VAL A 20 3.30 -0.70 -3.82
C VAL A 20 3.10 -1.90 -2.92
N SER A 21 2.78 -3.07 -3.49
CA SER A 21 2.52 -4.32 -2.76
C SER A 21 3.78 -4.99 -2.18
N GLY A 22 4.91 -4.28 -2.14
CA GLY A 22 6.21 -4.80 -1.75
C GLY A 22 7.05 -5.28 -2.93
N GLY A 23 8.25 -5.81 -2.65
CA GLY A 23 9.18 -6.28 -3.67
C GLY A 23 10.64 -5.89 -3.39
N MET A 24 11.39 -5.52 -4.42
CA MET A 24 12.81 -5.15 -4.35
C MET A 24 13.04 -3.67 -4.70
N LEU A 25 13.97 -3.03 -4.00
CA LEU A 25 14.40 -1.65 -4.25
C LEU A 25 15.87 -1.67 -4.64
N GLU A 26 16.19 -1.10 -5.79
CA GLU A 26 17.54 -0.90 -6.29
C GLU A 26 17.84 0.60 -6.38
N ILE A 27 19.00 1.02 -5.87
CA ILE A 27 19.43 2.42 -5.86
C ILE A 27 20.75 2.51 -6.61
N GLN A 28 20.75 3.26 -7.72
CA GLN A 28 21.94 3.65 -8.47
C GLN A 28 22.14 5.17 -8.37
N PRO A 29 23.35 5.71 -8.68
CA PRO A 29 23.65 7.13 -8.49
C PRO A 29 22.67 8.11 -9.12
N ASN A 30 22.06 7.73 -10.26
CA ASN A 30 21.17 8.59 -11.03
C ASN A 30 19.76 8.03 -11.18
N THR A 31 19.48 6.83 -10.65
CA THR A 31 18.21 6.14 -10.90
C THR A 31 17.85 5.25 -9.72
N ILE A 32 16.58 5.26 -9.34
CA ILE A 32 16.03 4.39 -8.32
C ILE A 32 14.98 3.52 -9.00
N THR A 33 15.10 2.20 -8.86
CA THR A 33 14.18 1.22 -9.45
C THR A 33 13.46 0.49 -8.34
N ILE A 34 12.13 0.48 -8.40
CA ILE A 34 11.28 -0.31 -7.50
C ILE A 34 10.64 -1.41 -8.35
N LEU A 35 11.03 -2.65 -8.10
CA LEU A 35 10.41 -3.84 -8.68
C LEU A 35 9.37 -4.35 -7.70
N ALA A 36 8.11 -4.36 -8.11
CA ALA A 36 7.00 -4.77 -7.29
C ALA A 36 6.00 -5.60 -8.10
N ASP A 37 5.34 -6.54 -7.42
CA ASP A 37 4.32 -7.38 -8.04
C ASP A 37 3.09 -6.55 -8.43
N THR A 38 2.80 -5.48 -7.69
CA THR A 38 1.71 -4.53 -8.00
C THR A 38 2.10 -3.11 -7.57
N ALA A 39 1.86 -2.15 -8.47
CA ALA A 39 2.00 -0.71 -8.21
C ALA A 39 0.75 0.04 -8.71
N LEU A 40 0.10 0.77 -7.82
CA LEU A 40 -1.14 1.50 -8.09
C LEU A 40 -0.95 2.99 -7.82
N ARG A 41 -1.33 3.85 -8.76
CA ARG A 41 -1.31 5.31 -8.59
C ARG A 41 -2.53 5.75 -7.78
N ALA A 42 -2.34 6.61 -6.77
CA ALA A 42 -3.40 7.03 -5.86
C ALA A 42 -4.59 7.73 -6.54
N GLY A 43 -4.41 8.30 -7.74
CA GLY A 43 -5.49 8.89 -8.54
C GLY A 43 -6.38 7.87 -9.27
N ASP A 44 -5.90 6.63 -9.45
CA ASP A 44 -6.59 5.56 -10.19
C ASP A 44 -7.20 4.52 -9.24
N VAL A 45 -7.10 4.73 -7.91
CA VAL A 45 -7.68 3.84 -6.91
C VAL A 45 -9.19 4.10 -6.80
N ASP A 46 -9.97 3.23 -7.44
CA ASP A 46 -11.41 3.17 -7.25
C ASP A 46 -11.72 2.71 -5.81
N GLU A 47 -12.24 3.63 -4.98
CA GLU A 47 -12.52 3.43 -3.55
C GLU A 47 -13.41 2.19 -3.32
N ALA A 48 -14.24 1.82 -4.30
CA ALA A 48 -15.06 0.62 -4.29
C ALA A 48 -14.24 -0.68 -4.41
N ALA A 49 -13.21 -0.70 -5.25
CA ALA A 49 -12.33 -1.87 -5.44
C ALA A 49 -11.47 -2.13 -4.19
N ALA A 50 -10.95 -1.05 -3.58
CA ALA A 50 -10.20 -1.15 -2.33
C ALA A 50 -11.07 -1.68 -1.17
N MET A 51 -12.33 -1.24 -1.08
CA MET A 51 -13.28 -1.73 -0.08
C MET A 51 -13.65 -3.20 -0.29
N SER A 52 -13.81 -3.63 -1.54
CA SER A 52 -14.09 -5.04 -1.87
C SER A 52 -12.91 -5.95 -1.52
N ALA A 53 -11.69 -5.54 -1.85
CA ALA A 53 -10.47 -6.31 -1.52
C ALA A 53 -10.30 -6.46 0.00
N LYS A 54 -10.56 -5.39 0.76
CA LYS A 54 -10.55 -5.44 2.22
C LYS A 54 -11.58 -6.41 2.79
N LYS A 55 -12.80 -6.41 2.23
CA LYS A 55 -13.87 -7.31 2.68
C LYS A 55 -13.53 -8.77 2.40
N HIS A 56 -12.98 -9.07 1.22
CA HIS A 56 -12.53 -10.41 0.85
C HIS A 56 -11.43 -10.93 1.78
N ALA A 57 -10.41 -10.10 2.04
CA ALA A 57 -9.33 -10.44 2.97
C ALA A 57 -9.86 -10.64 4.41
N GLN A 58 -10.84 -9.85 4.87
CA GLN A 58 -11.48 -10.06 6.17
C GLN A 58 -12.30 -11.36 6.25
N GLU A 59 -12.97 -11.74 5.17
CA GLU A 59 -13.72 -12.99 5.08
C GLU A 59 -12.78 -14.22 5.07
N GLU A 60 -11.66 -14.15 4.36
CA GLU A 60 -10.62 -15.19 4.35
C GLU A 60 -9.95 -15.35 5.71
N LEU A 61 -9.65 -14.26 6.40
CA LEU A 61 -9.08 -14.26 7.75
C LEU A 61 -10.04 -14.81 8.81
N SER A 62 -11.36 -14.68 8.61
CA SER A 62 -12.35 -15.20 9.55
C SER A 62 -12.62 -16.69 9.38
N ASN A 63 -12.14 -17.32 8.30
CA ASN A 63 -12.53 -18.67 7.89
C ASN A 63 -11.42 -19.72 8.01
N GLN A 64 -10.21 -19.37 8.45
CA GLN A 64 -9.10 -20.33 8.54
C GLN A 64 -8.74 -20.74 9.98
N ASN A 65 -8.72 -22.06 10.16
CA ASN A 65 -8.39 -22.78 11.38
C ASN A 65 -6.98 -22.46 11.90
N ALA A 66 -6.88 -22.52 13.22
CA ALA A 66 -5.81 -22.03 14.09
C ALA A 66 -4.36 -22.50 13.76
N GLU A 67 -3.43 -21.65 14.18
CA GLU A 67 -1.97 -21.78 14.30
C GLU A 67 -1.07 -21.40 13.12
N ILE A 68 -1.34 -21.78 11.87
CA ILE A 68 -0.41 -21.42 10.76
C ILE A 68 -0.66 -19.99 10.22
N ASP A 69 -1.86 -19.44 10.41
CA ASP A 69 -2.25 -18.15 9.83
C ASP A 69 -2.00 -16.92 10.71
N TYR A 70 -1.61 -17.07 11.96
CA TYR A 70 -1.48 -15.91 12.86
C TYR A 70 -0.35 -14.96 12.44
N SER A 71 0.76 -15.49 11.91
CA SER A 71 1.88 -14.69 11.42
C SER A 71 1.58 -14.01 10.07
N LYS A 72 0.77 -14.65 9.22
CA LYS A 72 0.30 -14.04 7.97
C LYS A 72 -0.75 -12.97 8.25
N ALA A 73 -1.75 -13.29 9.07
CA ALA A 73 -2.80 -12.38 9.49
C ALA A 73 -2.24 -11.12 10.17
N THR A 74 -1.21 -11.25 11.01
CA THR A 74 -0.56 -10.08 11.63
C THR A 74 0.23 -9.25 10.62
N SER A 75 0.83 -9.88 9.61
CA SER A 75 1.51 -9.18 8.52
C SER A 75 0.52 -8.43 7.64
N GLU A 76 -0.58 -9.06 7.26
CA GLU A 76 -1.67 -8.45 6.48
C GLU A 76 -2.37 -7.32 7.25
N LEU A 77 -2.56 -7.47 8.56
CA LEU A 77 -3.13 -6.42 9.42
C LEU A 77 -2.19 -5.22 9.52
N ALA A 78 -0.88 -5.45 9.64
CA ALA A 78 0.11 -4.38 9.61
C ALA A 78 0.12 -3.64 8.27
N GLU A 79 -0.08 -4.38 7.17
CA GLU A 79 -0.15 -3.84 5.82
C GLU A 79 -1.41 -2.98 5.60
N ALA A 80 -2.58 -3.50 5.98
CA ALA A 80 -3.84 -2.78 5.92
C ALA A 80 -3.82 -1.52 6.80
N ALA A 81 -3.21 -1.59 7.99
CA ALA A 81 -3.02 -0.42 8.85
C ALA A 81 -2.10 0.64 8.23
N ALA A 82 -1.07 0.23 7.49
CA ALA A 82 -0.19 1.14 6.76
C ALA A 82 -0.92 1.84 5.60
N GLN A 83 -1.74 1.11 4.84
CA GLN A 83 -2.58 1.71 3.78
C GLN A 83 -3.54 2.76 4.34
N LEU A 84 -4.21 2.46 5.46
CA LEU A 84 -5.14 3.38 6.11
C LEU A 84 -4.46 4.66 6.61
N ARG A 85 -3.29 4.54 7.24
CA ARG A 85 -2.49 5.72 7.65
C ARG A 85 -2.10 6.58 6.47
N THR A 86 -1.76 5.94 5.35
CA THR A 86 -1.44 6.65 4.12
C THR A 86 -2.63 7.44 3.61
N LEU A 87 -3.79 6.80 3.44
CA LEU A 87 -5.01 7.46 2.99
C LEU A 87 -5.39 8.65 3.89
N GLN A 88 -5.21 8.52 5.21
CA GLN A 88 -5.43 9.62 6.16
C GLN A 88 -4.41 10.75 5.98
N ALA A 89 -3.13 10.44 5.76
CA ALA A 89 -2.10 11.44 5.50
C ALA A 89 -2.37 12.20 4.19
N ILE A 90 -2.82 11.50 3.15
CA ILE A 90 -3.22 12.08 1.86
C ILE A 90 -4.42 13.02 2.05
N ARG A 91 -5.50 12.56 2.71
CA ARG A 91 -6.68 13.40 2.98
C ARG A 91 -6.35 14.64 3.81
N LYS A 92 -5.46 14.53 4.80
CA LYS A 92 -5.05 15.65 5.66
C LYS A 92 -4.21 16.68 4.91
N LYS A 93 -3.44 16.26 3.90
CA LYS A 93 -2.70 17.16 3.00
C LYS A 93 -3.61 17.77 1.93
N ALA A 94 -4.61 17.03 1.43
CA ALA A 94 -5.55 17.50 0.41
C ALA A 94 -6.65 18.43 0.95
N GLY A 95 -6.92 18.40 2.25
CA GLY A 95 -7.89 19.26 2.93
C GLY A 95 -7.32 20.55 3.52
N LYS A 96 -6.11 20.97 3.12
CA LYS A 96 -5.45 22.18 3.64
C LYS A 96 -4.97 23.09 2.53
#